data_AF-A0A936QAK6-F1
#
_entry.id   AF-A0A936QAK6-F1
#
_cell.length_a   1.000
_cell.length_b   1.000
_cell.length_c   1.000
_cell.angle_alpha   90.00
_cell.angle_beta   90.00
_cell.angle_gamma   90.00
#
_symmetry.space_group_name_H-M   'P 1'
#
loop_
_entity.id
_entity.type
_entity.pdbx_description
1 polymer ?
#
loop_
_entity_poly.entity_id
_entity_poly.type
_entity_poly.pdbx_seq_one_letter_code
_entity_poly.pdbx_strand_id
1 'polypeptide(L)'
;MDLFTDVDVTAGQAEAMGRAMLAVARADGAADPREVALIEELAPVDATASDPTSAELATAFPDAAGRDLVLKSALLVALVDGDYSEAEKAVVASYAEAFGVTPDRLEELASSVKAYLMAPLLSLANTGAVVEVSRKLKV
;
A
#
# COMPACT_ATOMS: atom_id res chain seq x y z
N MET A 1 9.97 -1.91 12.95
CA MET A 1 10.15 -2.22 11.51
C MET A 1 9.85 -0.93 10.78
N ASP A 2 10.85 -0.27 10.22
CA ASP A 2 10.60 0.89 9.34
C ASP A 2 10.19 0.38 7.98
N LEU A 3 8.88 0.36 7.71
CA LEU A 3 8.35 0.04 6.38
C LEU A 3 8.66 1.18 5.40
N PHE A 4 8.52 2.41 5.88
CA PHE A 4 8.77 3.63 5.12
C PHE A 4 10.07 4.28 5.61
N THR A 5 10.80 4.86 4.67
CA THR A 5 11.93 5.75 4.94
C THR A 5 11.49 7.14 4.50
N ASP A 6 11.97 8.18 5.16
CA ASP A 6 11.67 9.54 4.73
C ASP A 6 12.27 9.77 3.33
N VAL A 7 11.39 10.04 2.36
CA VAL A 7 11.74 10.33 0.98
C VAL A 7 11.13 11.68 0.64
N ASP A 8 11.97 12.62 0.20
CA ASP A 8 11.50 13.91 -0.29
C ASP A 8 10.73 13.71 -1.61
N VAL A 9 9.44 14.03 -1.59
CA VAL A 9 8.56 13.95 -2.76
C VAL A 9 8.04 15.33 -3.15
N THR A 10 8.10 15.63 -4.44
CA THR A 10 7.48 16.83 -5.01
C THR A 10 5.96 16.69 -5.07
N ALA A 11 5.23 17.80 -5.19
CA ALA A 11 3.77 17.76 -5.33
C ALA A 11 3.31 16.90 -6.54
N GLY A 12 4.01 16.99 -7.68
CA GLY A 12 3.70 16.18 -8.85
C GLY A 12 3.98 14.69 -8.65
N GLN A 13 5.00 14.33 -7.87
CA GLN A 13 5.26 12.94 -7.47
C GLN A 13 4.18 12.43 -6.52
N ALA A 14 3.76 13.22 -5.53
CA ALA A 14 2.70 12.85 -4.60
C ALA A 14 1.37 12.60 -5.35
N GLU A 15 1.02 13.47 -6.31
CA GLU A 15 -0.16 13.29 -7.16
C GLU A 15 -0.04 12.02 -8.04
N ALA A 16 1.12 11.79 -8.67
CA ALA A 16 1.34 10.59 -9.48
C ALA A 16 1.24 9.30 -8.64
N MET A 17 1.76 9.31 -7.41
CA MET A 17 1.62 8.21 -6.46
C MET A 17 0.17 8.00 -6.04
N GLY A 18 -0.59 9.07 -5.76
CA GLY A 18 -2.02 9.01 -5.49
C GLY A 18 -2.80 8.37 -6.63
N ARG A 19 -2.52 8.77 -7.88
CA ARG A 19 -3.15 8.16 -9.06
C ARG A 19 -2.77 6.69 -9.22
N ALA A 20 -1.54 6.31 -8.88
CA ALA A 20 -1.11 4.91 -8.90
C ALA A 20 -1.88 4.06 -7.87
N MET A 21 -2.11 4.60 -6.68
CA MET A 21 -2.92 3.96 -5.64
C MET A 21 -4.38 3.79 -6.06
N LEU A 22 -4.98 4.81 -6.70
CA LEU A 22 -6.35 4.72 -7.24
C LEU A 22 -6.47 3.65 -8.34
N ALA A 23 -5.48 3.57 -9.21
CA ALA A 23 -5.45 2.58 -10.29
C ALA A 23 -5.45 1.14 -9.75
N VAL A 24 -4.78 0.90 -8.61
CA VAL A 24 -4.80 -0.38 -7.92
C VAL A 24 -6.17 -0.65 -7.30
N ALA A 25 -6.73 0.31 -6.56
CA ALA A 25 -8.07 0.19 -5.98
C ALA A 25 -9.18 -0.03 -7.05
N ARG A 26 -8.97 0.44 -8.28
CA ARG A 26 -9.88 0.25 -9.43
C ARG A 26 -9.63 -1.04 -10.20
N ALA A 27 -8.61 -1.83 -9.87
CA ALA A 27 -8.20 -2.97 -10.70
C ALA A 27 -9.31 -4.03 -10.85
N ASP A 28 -10.10 -4.25 -9.79
CA ASP A 28 -11.24 -5.16 -9.80
C ASP A 28 -12.60 -4.48 -10.09
N GLY A 29 -12.59 -3.21 -10.47
CA GLY A 29 -13.79 -2.46 -10.83
C GLY A 29 -13.80 -1.04 -10.28
N ALA A 30 -14.84 -0.68 -9.55
CA ALA A 30 -14.91 0.63 -8.90
C ALA A 30 -14.18 0.55 -7.55
N ALA A 31 -13.28 1.50 -7.29
CA ALA A 31 -12.63 1.62 -5.99
C ALA A 31 -13.66 1.75 -4.86
N ASP A 32 -13.46 1.03 -3.75
CA ASP A 32 -14.33 1.14 -2.58
C ASP A 32 -14.18 2.56 -2.01
N PRO A 33 -15.27 3.24 -1.62
CA PRO A 33 -15.19 4.58 -1.02
C PRO A 33 -14.22 4.68 0.17
N ARG A 34 -13.99 3.59 0.90
CA ARG A 34 -13.03 3.52 2.01
C ARG A 34 -11.59 3.58 1.54
N GLU A 35 -11.28 2.98 0.40
CA GLU A 35 -9.94 3.04 -0.21
C GLU A 35 -9.68 4.44 -0.75
N VAL A 36 -10.67 5.03 -1.42
CA VAL A 36 -10.56 6.41 -1.93
C VAL A 36 -10.32 7.39 -0.77
N ALA A 37 -11.07 7.28 0.32
CA ALA A 37 -10.88 8.12 1.50
C ALA A 37 -9.46 7.96 2.10
N LEU A 38 -8.95 6.72 2.19
CA LEU A 38 -7.59 6.46 2.67
C LEU A 38 -6.54 7.10 1.74
N ILE A 39 -6.73 6.98 0.43
CA ILE A 39 -5.82 7.55 -0.57
C ILE A 39 -5.83 9.07 -0.51
N GLU A 40 -6.99 9.71 -0.37
CA GLU A 40 -7.13 11.16 -0.23
C GLU A 40 -6.48 11.69 1.06
N GLU A 41 -6.44 10.89 2.12
CA GLU A 41 -5.69 11.22 3.35
C GLU A 41 -4.17 11.11 3.15
N LEU A 42 -3.71 10.20 2.29
CA LEU A 42 -2.30 9.91 2.05
C LEU A 42 -1.65 10.84 1.01
N ALA A 43 -2.40 11.26 -0.02
CA ALA A 43 -1.86 12.05 -1.11
C ALA A 43 -2.90 13.04 -1.65
N PRO A 44 -2.47 14.24 -2.09
CA PRO A 44 -3.33 15.15 -2.83
C PRO A 44 -3.58 14.55 -4.22
N VAL A 45 -4.71 13.86 -4.39
CA VAL A 45 -5.11 13.26 -5.66
C VAL A 45 -6.54 13.61 -6.01
N ASP A 46 -6.78 13.85 -7.30
CA ASP A 46 -8.13 13.90 -7.84
C ASP A 46 -8.63 12.47 -8.08
N ALA A 47 -9.61 12.03 -7.27
CA ALA A 47 -10.24 10.73 -7.38
C ALA A 47 -11.02 10.51 -8.70
N THR A 48 -11.08 11.49 -9.60
CA THR A 48 -11.62 11.37 -10.96
C THR A 48 -10.55 11.34 -12.05
N ALA A 49 -9.28 11.56 -11.68
CA ALA A 49 -8.18 11.52 -12.61
C ALA A 49 -7.99 10.13 -13.23
N SER A 50 -7.47 10.12 -14.46
CA SER A 50 -7.10 8.91 -15.16
C SER A 50 -5.92 8.21 -14.48
N ASP A 51 -5.94 6.89 -14.52
CA ASP A 51 -4.88 6.05 -14.00
C ASP A 51 -3.54 6.36 -14.71
N PRO A 52 -2.42 6.42 -13.99
CA PRO A 52 -1.13 6.72 -14.58
C PRO A 52 -0.60 5.48 -15.30
N THR A 53 0.10 5.69 -16.41
CA THR A 53 0.82 4.61 -17.07
C THR A 53 2.09 4.26 -16.30
N SER A 54 2.54 3.01 -16.40
CA SER A 54 3.77 2.55 -15.75
C SER A 54 5.01 3.35 -16.21
N ALA A 55 5.02 3.84 -17.46
CA ALA A 55 6.07 4.69 -18.01
C ALA A 55 6.08 6.11 -17.42
N GLU A 56 4.90 6.69 -17.18
CA GLU A 56 4.77 7.99 -16.49
C GLU A 56 5.30 7.89 -15.06
N LEU A 57 4.97 6.82 -14.34
CA LEU A 57 5.49 6.59 -12.99
C LEU A 57 7.00 6.41 -12.98
N ALA A 58 7.56 5.63 -13.92
CA ALA A 58 9.01 5.43 -14.02
C ALA A 58 9.77 6.74 -14.32
N THR A 59 9.14 7.66 -15.04
CA THR A 59 9.67 9.00 -15.33
C THR A 59 9.57 9.93 -14.11
N ALA A 60 8.46 9.87 -13.37
CA ALA A 60 8.24 10.68 -12.18
C ALA A 60 9.14 10.26 -10.99
N PHE A 61 9.51 8.97 -10.91
CA PHE A 61 10.34 8.41 -9.85
C PHE A 61 11.65 7.81 -10.42
N PRO A 62 12.67 8.65 -10.65
CA PRO A 62 13.95 8.19 -11.18
C PRO A 62 14.76 7.38 -10.13
N ASP A 63 14.57 7.69 -8.85
CA ASP A 63 15.35 7.11 -7.75
C ASP A 63 14.74 5.82 -7.21
N ALA A 64 15.59 4.86 -6.82
CA ALA A 64 15.17 3.58 -6.25
C ALA A 64 14.31 3.74 -4.98
N ALA A 65 14.63 4.72 -4.12
CA ALA A 65 13.87 4.98 -2.90
C ALA A 65 12.43 5.44 -3.20
N GLY A 66 12.25 6.28 -4.22
CA GLY A 66 10.93 6.73 -4.66
C GLY A 66 10.10 5.61 -5.30
N ARG A 67 10.75 4.72 -6.07
CA ARG A 67 10.10 3.54 -6.67
C ARG A 67 9.63 2.56 -5.61
N ASP A 68 10.48 2.26 -4.62
CA ASP A 68 10.12 1.42 -3.47
C ASP A 68 8.98 2.05 -2.67
N LEU A 69 8.95 3.38 -2.52
CA LEU A 69 7.84 4.08 -1.87
C LEU A 69 6.52 3.88 -2.62
N VAL A 70 6.50 4.10 -3.94
CA VAL A 70 5.29 3.90 -4.76
C VAL A 70 4.78 2.47 -4.68
N LEU A 71 5.68 1.48 -4.80
CA LEU A 71 5.28 0.07 -4.70
C LEU A 71 4.75 -0.30 -3.31
N LYS A 72 5.39 0.17 -2.24
CA LYS A 72 4.90 -0.07 -0.87
C LYS A 72 3.55 0.57 -0.61
N SER A 73 3.33 1.79 -1.09
CA SER A 73 2.05 2.49 -0.98
C SER A 73 0.95 1.79 -1.77
N ALA A 74 1.24 1.37 -3.01
CA ALA A 74 0.32 0.59 -3.84
C ALA A 74 -0.06 -0.75 -3.19
N LEU A 75 0.93 -1.47 -2.66
CA LEU A 75 0.71 -2.73 -1.92
C LEU A 75 -0.07 -2.52 -0.62
N LEU A 76 0.09 -1.38 0.05
CA LEU A 76 -0.64 -1.07 1.28
C LEU A 76 -2.13 -0.90 1.01
N VAL A 77 -2.49 -0.25 -0.09
CA VAL A 77 -3.89 -0.13 -0.56
C VAL A 77 -4.43 -1.50 -0.95
N ALA A 78 -3.71 -2.26 -1.79
CA ALA A 78 -4.14 -3.58 -2.26
C ALA A 78 -4.26 -4.67 -1.16
N LEU A 79 -3.74 -4.42 0.04
CA LEU A 79 -3.77 -5.37 1.15
C LEU A 79 -4.70 -4.91 2.28
N VAL A 80 -5.33 -3.74 2.16
CA VAL A 80 -6.12 -3.14 3.26
C VAL A 80 -7.44 -3.87 3.50
N ASP A 81 -8.06 -4.39 2.44
CA ASP A 81 -9.30 -5.14 2.48
C ASP A 81 -9.08 -6.65 2.78
N GLY A 82 -7.83 -7.10 2.65
CA GLY A 82 -7.37 -8.45 2.91
C GLY A 82 -7.44 -9.40 1.71
N ASP A 83 -7.88 -8.94 0.54
CA ASP A 83 -8.01 -9.76 -0.67
C ASP A 83 -7.17 -9.19 -1.81
N TYR A 84 -5.87 -9.53 -1.81
CA TYR A 84 -4.97 -9.13 -2.89
C TYR A 84 -5.24 -9.94 -4.16
N SER A 85 -6.02 -9.36 -5.06
CA SER A 85 -6.58 -10.05 -6.23
C SER A 85 -5.56 -10.26 -7.34
N GLU A 86 -5.92 -11.04 -8.36
CA GLU A 86 -5.08 -11.18 -9.56
C GLU A 86 -5.02 -9.90 -10.41
N ALA A 87 -6.07 -9.06 -10.40
CA ALA A 87 -6.07 -7.80 -11.16
C ALA A 87 -5.15 -6.77 -10.50
N GLU A 88 -5.22 -6.62 -9.18
CA GLU A 88 -4.33 -5.73 -8.43
C GLU A 88 -2.87 -6.18 -8.53
N LYS A 89 -2.62 -7.49 -8.45
CA LYS A 89 -1.29 -8.07 -8.72
C LYS A 89 -0.78 -7.69 -10.09
N ALA A 90 -1.62 -7.76 -11.13
CA ALA A 90 -1.22 -7.40 -12.48
C ALA A 90 -0.84 -5.91 -12.59
N VAL A 91 -1.61 -5.02 -11.95
CA VAL A 91 -1.31 -3.57 -11.93
C VAL A 91 0.02 -3.31 -11.20
N VAL A 92 0.19 -3.86 -9.99
CA VAL A 92 1.43 -3.69 -9.21
C VAL A 92 2.63 -4.30 -9.93
N ALA A 93 2.47 -5.47 -10.56
CA ALA A 93 3.53 -6.11 -11.35
C ALA A 93 3.94 -5.24 -12.55
N SER A 94 2.99 -4.57 -13.22
CA SER A 94 3.28 -3.65 -14.32
C SER A 94 4.13 -2.45 -13.86
N TYR A 95 3.88 -1.94 -12.64
CA TYR A 95 4.67 -0.87 -12.05
C TYR A 95 6.06 -1.37 -11.66
N ALA A 96 6.15 -2.56 -11.06
CA ALA A 96 7.41 -3.18 -10.70
C ALA A 96 8.30 -3.41 -11.93
N GLU A 97 7.73 -3.89 -13.03
CA GLU A 97 8.44 -4.07 -14.30
C GLU A 97 8.98 -2.74 -14.84
N ALA A 98 8.16 -1.68 -14.85
CA ALA A 98 8.60 -0.35 -15.28
C ALA A 98 9.68 0.26 -14.39
N PHE A 99 9.69 -0.09 -13.11
CA PHE A 99 10.72 0.32 -12.15
C PHE A 99 12.00 -0.53 -12.21
N GLY A 100 11.99 -1.65 -12.94
CA GLY A 100 13.09 -2.60 -12.99
C GLY A 100 13.23 -3.44 -11.72
N VAL A 101 12.13 -3.60 -10.97
CA VAL A 101 12.08 -4.38 -9.73
C VAL A 101 11.79 -5.84 -10.07
N THR A 102 12.57 -6.76 -9.52
CA THR A 102 12.39 -8.20 -9.77
C THR A 102 11.15 -8.74 -9.06
N PRO A 103 10.55 -9.83 -9.56
CA PRO A 103 9.42 -10.48 -8.89
C PRO A 103 9.74 -10.89 -7.44
N ASP A 104 10.93 -11.43 -7.20
CA ASP A 104 11.39 -11.80 -5.85
C ASP A 104 11.41 -10.60 -4.90
N ARG A 105 11.89 -9.45 -5.39
CA ARG A 105 11.90 -8.21 -4.61
C ARG A 105 10.48 -7.69 -4.36
N LEU A 106 9.57 -7.84 -5.31
CA LEU A 106 8.17 -7.48 -5.13
C LEU A 106 7.50 -8.34 -4.05
N GLU A 107 7.80 -9.64 -4.01
CA GLU A 107 7.30 -10.55 -2.97
C GLU A 107 7.85 -10.21 -1.58
N GLU A 108 9.13 -9.83 -1.48
CA GLU A 108 9.72 -9.30 -0.25
C GLU A 108 9.00 -8.04 0.23
N LEU A 109 8.73 -7.09 -0.69
CA LEU A 109 8.01 -5.86 -0.38
C LEU A 109 6.59 -6.15 0.11
N ALA A 110 5.85 -7.02 -0.59
CA ALA A 110 4.51 -7.45 -0.17
C ALA A 110 4.53 -8.10 1.22
N SER A 111 5.53 -8.93 1.50
CA SER A 111 5.70 -9.56 2.82
C SER A 111 5.99 -8.54 3.92
N SER A 112 6.81 -7.52 3.62
CA SER A 112 7.10 -6.43 4.55
C SER A 112 5.85 -5.58 4.84
N VAL A 113 5.04 -5.28 3.83
CA VAL A 113 3.79 -4.54 3.99
C VAL A 113 2.79 -5.34 4.84
N LYS A 114 2.63 -6.64 4.57
CA LYS A 114 1.81 -7.53 5.42
C LYS A 114 2.28 -7.54 6.88
N ALA A 115 3.59 -7.69 7.10
CA ALA A 115 4.15 -7.67 8.46
C ALA A 115 3.87 -6.35 9.18
N TYR A 116 3.94 -5.22 8.47
CA TYR A 116 3.60 -3.91 9.00
C TYR A 116 2.12 -3.78 9.38
N LEU A 117 1.19 -4.20 8.49
CA LEU A 117 -0.25 -4.19 8.77
C LEU A 117 -0.62 -5.09 9.96
N MET A 118 0.11 -6.19 10.15
CA MET A 118 -0.10 -7.10 11.28
C MET A 118 0.59 -6.66 12.57
N ALA A 119 1.53 -5.71 12.54
CA ALA A 119 2.31 -5.31 13.70
C ALA A 119 1.45 -4.83 14.90
N PRO A 120 0.35 -4.05 14.70
CA PRO A 120 -0.57 -3.71 15.78
C PRO A 120 -1.26 -4.93 16.39
N LEU A 121 -1.59 -5.95 15.58
CA LEU A 121 -2.24 -7.18 16.03
C LEU A 121 -1.30 -8.08 16.83
N LEU A 122 0.02 -8.00 16.60
CA LEU A 122 1.01 -8.72 17.42
C LEU A 122 0.98 -8.26 18.89
N SER A 123 0.60 -7.01 19.16
CA SER A 123 0.40 -6.51 20.53
C SER A 123 -0.89 -7.06 21.18
N LEU A 124 -1.89 -7.43 20.37
CA LEU A 124 -3.16 -8.04 20.82
C LEU A 124 -3.03 -9.54 21.08
N ALA A 125 -1.95 -10.19 20.65
CA ALA A 125 -1.61 -11.56 21.03
C ALA A 125 -1.27 -11.72 22.53
N ASN A 126 -1.54 -10.71 23.36
CA ASN A 126 -1.59 -10.81 24.81
C ASN A 126 -2.92 -11.42 25.31
N THR A 127 -3.34 -12.52 24.68
CA THR A 127 -4.52 -13.31 25.06
C THR A 127 -4.50 -13.75 26.52
N GLY A 128 -3.32 -13.84 27.15
CA GLY A 128 -3.18 -14.11 28.58
C GLY A 128 -3.74 -13.01 29.49
N ALA A 129 -3.53 -11.72 29.17
CA ALA A 129 -3.97 -10.60 29.99
C ALA A 129 -5.49 -10.43 29.99
N VAL A 130 -6.14 -10.67 28.83
CA VAL A 130 -7.61 -10.66 28.71
C VAL A 130 -8.22 -11.82 29.52
N VAL A 131 -7.65 -13.02 29.43
CA VAL A 131 -8.08 -14.19 30.24
C VAL A 131 -7.91 -13.93 31.73
N GLU A 132 -6.84 -13.25 32.15
CA GLU A 132 -6.59 -12.94 33.55
C GLU A 132 -7.56 -11.88 34.09
N VAL A 133 -7.90 -10.86 33.29
CA VAL A 133 -8.89 -9.83 33.62
C VAL A 133 -10.31 -10.43 33.65
N SER A 134 -10.68 -11.29 32.70
CA SER A 134 -11.96 -12.03 32.73
C SER A 134 -12.08 -12.95 33.94
N ARG A 135 -10.96 -13.49 34.46
CA ARG A 135 -10.96 -14.30 35.69
C ARG A 135 -11.16 -13.44 36.94
N LYS A 136 -10.70 -12.19 36.93
CA LYS A 136 -10.82 -11.23 38.04
C LYS A 136 -12.16 -10.48 38.06
N LEU A 137 -12.85 -10.37 36.91
CA LEU A 137 -14.17 -9.72 36.76
C LEU A 137 -15.37 -10.67 36.94
N LYS A 138 -15.27 -11.66 37.84
CA LYS A 138 -16.47 -12.39 38.28
C LYS A 138 -17.28 -11.50 39.23
N VAL A 139 -18.36 -10.91 38.70
CA VAL A 139 -19.57 -10.55 39.45
C VAL A 139 -20.53 -11.73 39.36
#